data_AF-A0A7W1PX05-F1
#
_entry.id   AF-A0A7W1PX05-F1
#
_cell.length_a   1.000
_cell.length_b   1.000
_cell.length_c   1.000
_cell.angle_alpha   90.00
_cell.angle_beta   90.00
_cell.angle_gamma   90.00
#
_symmetry.space_group_name_H-M   'P 1'
#
loop_
_entity.id
_entity.type
_entity.pdbx_description
1 polymer ?
#
loop_
_entity_poly.entity_id
_entity_poly.type
_entity_poly.pdbx_seq_one_letter_code
_entity_poly.pdbx_strand_id
1 'polypeptide(L)'
;MQEKIKALLEEIESFQAENAQQLEEFRIRFLGKKGLLNSLFGDFKNIEPSERKEVGVLLNELKNKAQDKIDSLKEGFESQTGEEKTDKDLSLPGEPIVVGSRHPLSIVRNEIIEIFSRLGYTVSDGPEIEDDWHIFSALNFPEEHPARDMQDTFFIEKGPDIALRTHTSSIQV
;
A
#
# COMPACT_ATOMS: atom_id res chain seq x y z
N MET A 1 -9.81 28.08 -51.48
CA MET A 1 -9.92 27.41 -50.15
C MET A 1 -9.44 25.95 -50.20
N GLN A 2 -9.74 25.22 -51.27
CA GLN A 2 -9.32 23.81 -51.45
C GLN A 2 -7.79 23.60 -51.37
N GLU A 3 -6.97 24.47 -51.96
CA GLU A 3 -5.50 24.36 -51.86
C GLU A 3 -4.97 24.50 -50.43
N LYS A 4 -5.56 25.42 -49.64
CA LYS A 4 -5.19 25.58 -48.22
C LYS A 4 -5.54 24.35 -47.40
N ILE A 5 -6.65 23.68 -47.71
CA ILE A 5 -7.08 22.44 -47.03
C ILE A 5 -6.13 21.29 -47.38
N LYS A 6 -5.70 21.18 -48.65
CA LYS A 6 -4.72 20.16 -49.08
C LYS A 6 -3.35 20.35 -48.42
N ALA A 7 -2.84 21.58 -48.34
CA ALA A 7 -1.58 21.87 -47.66
C ALA A 7 -1.62 21.51 -46.16
N LEU A 8 -2.75 21.77 -45.49
CA LEU A 8 -2.93 21.41 -44.08
C LEU A 8 -3.08 19.90 -43.87
N LEU A 9 -3.64 19.16 -44.83
CA LEU A 9 -3.67 17.69 -44.79
C LEU A 9 -2.26 17.11 -44.86
N GLU A 10 -1.39 17.63 -45.74
CA GLU A 10 0.01 17.22 -45.83
C GLU A 10 0.79 17.58 -44.55
N GLU A 11 0.51 18.74 -43.94
CA GLU A 11 1.11 19.13 -42.64
C GLU A 11 0.69 18.17 -41.51
N ILE A 12 -0.57 17.72 -41.47
CA ILE A 12 -1.05 16.74 -40.49
C ILE A 12 -0.38 15.37 -40.69
N GLU A 13 -0.25 14.92 -41.94
CA GLU A 13 0.36 13.62 -42.24
C GLU A 13 1.85 13.58 -41.89
N SER A 14 2.58 14.65 -42.22
CA SER A 14 4.01 14.79 -41.97
C SER A 14 4.38 15.11 -40.52
N PHE A 15 3.42 15.57 -39.70
CA PHE A 15 3.69 15.91 -38.30
C PHE A 15 4.11 14.67 -37.49
N GLN A 16 5.23 14.82 -36.78
CA GLN A 16 5.70 13.90 -35.76
C GLN A 16 5.88 14.72 -34.49
N ALA A 17 5.31 14.25 -33.39
CA ALA A 17 5.58 14.81 -32.07
C ALA A 17 6.68 13.99 -31.40
N GLU A 18 7.67 14.67 -30.82
CA GLU A 18 8.75 14.08 -30.04
C GLU A 18 8.46 14.13 -28.53
N ASN A 19 7.50 14.96 -28.10
CA ASN A 19 7.11 15.08 -26.70
C ASN A 19 5.62 15.44 -26.55
N ALA A 20 5.09 15.22 -25.33
CA ALA A 20 3.70 15.50 -24.99
C ALA A 20 3.32 16.99 -25.15
N GLN A 21 4.30 17.90 -25.03
CA GLN A 21 4.08 19.33 -25.19
C GLN A 21 3.83 19.72 -26.66
N GLN A 22 4.59 19.15 -27.60
CA GLN A 22 4.42 19.33 -29.04
C GLN A 22 3.07 18.74 -29.52
N LEU A 23 2.63 17.63 -28.93
CA LEU A 23 1.31 17.07 -29.21
C LEU A 23 0.18 18.02 -28.78
N GLU A 24 0.30 18.62 -27.60
CA GLU A 24 -0.70 19.56 -27.09
C GLU A 24 -0.71 20.88 -27.88
N GLU A 25 0.46 21.40 -28.26
CA GLU A 25 0.59 22.56 -29.15
C GLU A 25 -0.07 22.30 -30.51
N PHE A 26 0.14 21.10 -31.09
CA PHE A 26 -0.50 20.69 -32.33
C PHE A 26 -2.03 20.58 -32.17
N ARG A 27 -2.52 19.99 -31.08
CA ARG A 27 -3.96 19.91 -30.76
C ARG A 27 -4.59 21.30 -30.65
N ILE A 28 -3.93 22.23 -29.97
CA ILE A 28 -4.42 23.62 -29.81
C ILE A 28 -4.43 24.34 -31.16
N ARG A 29 -3.38 24.18 -31.97
CA ARG A 29 -3.25 24.82 -33.30
C ARG A 29 -4.34 24.36 -34.28
N PHE A 30 -4.64 23.07 -34.32
CA PHE A 30 -5.62 22.51 -35.26
C PHE A 30 -7.05 22.48 -34.68
N LEU A 31 -7.26 21.83 -33.53
CA LEU A 31 -8.58 21.57 -32.93
C LEU A 31 -9.02 22.60 -31.87
N GLY A 32 -8.15 23.53 -31.49
CA GLY A 32 -8.46 24.54 -30.46
C GLY A 32 -9.60 25.49 -30.85
N LYS A 33 -10.19 26.17 -29.87
CA LYS A 33 -11.31 27.12 -30.09
C LYS A 33 -10.97 28.27 -31.05
N LYS A 34 -9.68 28.65 -31.14
CA LYS A 34 -9.13 29.61 -32.12
C LYS A 34 -8.25 28.93 -33.18
N GLY A 35 -8.39 27.62 -33.35
CA GLY A 35 -7.57 26.81 -34.23
C GLY A 35 -7.94 26.97 -35.70
N LEU A 36 -7.04 26.52 -36.57
CA LEU A 36 -7.14 26.63 -38.03
C LEU A 36 -8.45 25.99 -38.56
N LEU A 37 -8.89 24.90 -37.93
CA LEU A 37 -10.12 24.20 -38.30
C LEU A 37 -11.36 25.08 -38.08
N ASN A 38 -11.44 25.74 -36.92
CA ASN A 38 -12.56 26.63 -36.58
C ASN A 38 -12.57 27.90 -37.44
N SER A 39 -11.41 28.44 -37.82
CA SER A 39 -11.35 29.54 -38.80
C SER A 39 -11.83 29.10 -40.18
N LEU A 40 -11.45 27.90 -40.65
CA LEU A 40 -11.88 27.37 -41.95
C LEU A 40 -13.39 27.07 -41.97
N PHE A 41 -13.96 26.57 -40.87
CA PHE A 41 -15.42 26.42 -40.72
C PHE A 41 -16.15 27.78 -40.67
N GLY A 42 -15.50 28.83 -40.16
CA GLY A 42 -16.02 30.20 -40.22
C GLY A 42 -16.04 30.75 -41.64
N ASP A 43 -14.94 30.58 -42.37
CA ASP A 43 -14.79 31.00 -43.77
C ASP A 43 -15.68 30.20 -44.73
N PHE A 44 -16.09 28.98 -44.35
CA PHE A 44 -17.03 28.15 -45.10
C PHE A 44 -18.37 28.84 -45.40
N LYS A 45 -18.79 29.80 -44.56
CA LYS A 45 -20.00 30.59 -44.76
C LYS A 45 -19.94 31.51 -46.00
N ASN A 46 -18.73 31.84 -46.45
CA ASN A 46 -18.49 32.79 -47.55
C ASN A 46 -18.31 32.12 -48.93
N ILE A 47 -18.56 30.81 -49.03
CA ILE A 47 -18.35 30.05 -50.28
C ILE A 47 -19.61 30.05 -51.16
N GLU A 48 -19.39 30.13 -52.48
CA GLU A 48 -20.37 29.94 -53.55
C GLU A 48 -21.14 28.60 -53.41
N PRO A 49 -22.46 28.55 -53.68
CA PRO A 49 -23.26 27.34 -53.52
C PRO A 49 -22.77 26.11 -54.30
N SER A 50 -22.10 26.32 -55.44
CA SER A 50 -21.55 25.27 -56.30
C SER A 50 -20.35 24.53 -55.66
N GLU A 51 -19.53 25.22 -54.87
CA GLU A 51 -18.28 24.68 -54.30
C GLU A 51 -18.44 24.18 -52.85
N ARG A 52 -19.56 24.53 -52.19
CA ARG A 52 -19.82 24.14 -50.78
C ARG A 52 -19.77 22.63 -50.54
N LYS A 53 -20.22 21.83 -51.52
CA LYS A 53 -20.26 20.36 -51.37
C LYS A 53 -18.85 19.76 -51.32
N GLU A 54 -17.98 20.17 -52.24
CA GLU A 54 -16.60 19.67 -52.31
C GLU A 54 -15.76 20.16 -51.13
N VAL A 55 -15.88 21.44 -50.78
CA VAL A 55 -15.13 22.02 -49.67
C VAL A 55 -15.59 21.44 -48.33
N GLY A 56 -16.88 21.15 -48.16
CA GLY A 56 -17.41 20.54 -46.93
C GLY A 56 -16.93 19.11 -46.70
N VAL A 57 -16.78 18.31 -47.77
CA VAL A 57 -16.20 16.96 -47.68
C VAL A 57 -14.74 17.04 -47.26
N LEU A 58 -13.94 17.92 -47.90
CA LEU A 58 -12.53 18.10 -47.58
C LEU A 58 -12.31 18.62 -46.15
N LEU A 59 -13.20 19.48 -45.64
CA LEU A 59 -13.11 20.00 -44.26
C LEU A 59 -13.39 18.91 -43.20
N ASN A 60 -14.37 18.04 -43.46
CA ASN A 60 -14.65 16.90 -42.58
C ASN A 60 -13.52 15.88 -42.63
N GLU A 61 -12.93 15.64 -43.80
CA GLU A 61 -11.76 14.77 -43.95
C GLU A 61 -10.57 15.30 -43.14
N LEU A 62 -10.28 16.61 -43.25
CA LEU A 62 -9.20 17.26 -42.49
C LEU A 62 -9.44 17.16 -40.98
N LYS A 63 -10.70 17.34 -40.53
CA LYS A 63 -11.06 17.17 -39.12
C LYS A 63 -10.79 15.74 -38.62
N ASN A 64 -11.22 14.74 -39.37
CA ASN A 64 -11.06 13.35 -38.98
C ASN A 64 -9.59 12.95 -38.96
N LYS A 65 -8.81 13.28 -40.01
CA LYS A 65 -7.37 12.99 -40.03
C LYS A 65 -6.60 13.68 -38.90
N ALA A 66 -6.95 14.93 -38.56
CA ALA A 66 -6.31 15.62 -37.44
C ALA A 66 -6.61 14.91 -36.10
N GLN A 67 -7.85 14.46 -35.90
CA GLN A 67 -8.25 13.71 -34.71
C GLN A 67 -7.55 12.36 -34.61
N ASP A 68 -7.58 11.57 -35.69
CA ASP A 68 -6.94 10.24 -35.75
C ASP A 68 -5.41 10.32 -35.52
N LYS A 69 -4.77 11.36 -36.06
CA LYS A 69 -3.33 11.60 -35.87
C LYS A 69 -3.00 11.96 -34.42
N ILE A 70 -3.84 12.76 -33.77
CA ILE A 70 -3.65 13.13 -32.36
C ILE A 70 -3.87 11.92 -31.45
N ASP A 71 -4.91 11.13 -31.70
CA ASP A 71 -5.23 9.96 -30.90
C ASP A 71 -4.13 8.89 -31.03
N SER A 72 -3.62 8.63 -32.25
CA SER A 72 -2.51 7.70 -32.47
C SER A 72 -1.19 8.16 -31.82
N LEU A 73 -0.86 9.44 -31.90
CA LEU A 73 0.31 9.98 -31.21
C LEU A 73 0.15 9.90 -29.68
N LYS A 74 -1.05 10.16 -29.16
CA LYS A 74 -1.35 10.09 -27.73
C LYS A 74 -1.18 8.67 -27.17
N GLU A 75 -1.72 7.67 -27.87
CA GLU A 75 -1.53 6.25 -27.51
C GLU A 75 -0.04 5.84 -27.53
N GLY A 76 0.72 6.35 -28.50
CA GLY A 76 2.17 6.14 -28.59
C GLY A 76 2.94 6.72 -27.39
N PHE A 77 2.56 7.90 -26.89
CA PHE A 77 3.20 8.50 -25.71
C PHE A 77 2.77 7.86 -24.40
N GLU A 78 1.48 7.51 -24.24
CA GLU A 78 0.98 6.84 -23.03
C GLU A 78 1.64 5.46 -22.85
N SER A 79 1.84 4.71 -23.93
CA SER A 79 2.53 3.42 -23.89
C SER A 79 4.04 3.51 -23.60
N GLN A 80 4.71 4.60 -24.00
CA GLN A 80 6.13 4.81 -23.71
C GLN A 80 6.41 5.22 -22.26
N THR A 81 5.49 5.93 -21.61
CA THR A 81 5.67 6.38 -20.21
C THR A 81 5.39 5.30 -19.16
N GLY A 82 4.69 4.23 -19.52
CA GLY A 82 4.30 3.15 -18.59
C GLY A 82 5.31 2.01 -18.44
N GLU A 83 6.27 1.90 -19.36
CA GLU A 83 7.27 0.83 -19.37
C GLU A 83 8.70 1.38 -19.28
N GLU A 84 9.01 2.18 -18.26
CA GLU A 84 10.34 2.03 -17.69
C GLU A 84 10.41 0.62 -17.11
N LYS A 85 10.82 -0.35 -17.95
CA LYS A 85 11.25 -1.66 -17.50
C LYS A 85 12.44 -1.42 -16.60
N THR A 86 12.16 -1.18 -15.33
CA THR A 86 13.16 -1.19 -14.29
C THR A 86 13.69 -2.62 -14.30
N ASP A 87 14.85 -2.83 -14.90
CA ASP A 87 15.65 -4.05 -14.84
C ASP A 87 16.23 -4.19 -13.42
N LYS A 88 15.36 -4.06 -12.42
CA LYS A 88 15.67 -4.10 -11.00
C LYS A 88 15.42 -5.53 -10.55
N ASP A 89 16.45 -6.13 -9.98
CA ASP A 89 16.35 -7.44 -9.35
C ASP A 89 15.48 -7.34 -8.09
N LEU A 90 14.26 -7.90 -8.17
CA LEU A 90 13.29 -7.92 -7.08
C LEU A 90 13.66 -8.90 -5.94
N SER A 91 14.70 -9.73 -6.14
CA SER A 91 15.22 -10.63 -5.09
C SER A 91 16.23 -9.96 -4.17
N LEU A 92 16.67 -8.74 -4.49
CA LEU A 92 17.59 -8.00 -3.65
C LEU A 92 16.99 -7.78 -2.25
N PRO A 93 17.79 -7.97 -1.19
CA PRO A 93 17.33 -7.68 0.16
C PRO A 93 16.99 -6.19 0.26
N GLY A 94 15.78 -5.90 0.72
CA GLY A 94 15.38 -4.55 1.09
C GLY A 94 16.14 -4.06 2.31
N GLU A 95 15.88 -2.80 2.68
CA GLU A 95 16.44 -2.22 3.89
C GLU A 95 15.95 -3.00 5.13
N PRO A 96 16.84 -3.47 6.02
CA PRO A 96 16.45 -4.34 7.11
C PRO A 96 15.63 -3.59 8.16
N ILE A 97 14.45 -4.13 8.48
CA ILE A 97 13.66 -3.70 9.64
C ILE A 97 14.00 -4.63 10.81
N VAL A 98 14.57 -4.08 11.88
CA VAL A 98 14.92 -4.87 13.06
C VAL A 98 13.65 -5.24 13.82
N VAL A 99 13.33 -6.54 13.86
CA VAL A 99 12.24 -7.10 14.66
C VAL A 99 12.83 -7.68 15.95
N GLY A 100 12.17 -7.42 17.08
CA GLY A 100 12.57 -8.02 18.36
C GLY A 100 12.23 -9.52 18.45
N SER A 101 12.83 -10.20 19.43
CA SER A 101 12.59 -11.61 19.71
C SER A 101 11.88 -11.81 21.05
N ARG A 102 11.07 -12.88 21.17
CA ARG A 102 10.47 -13.29 22.44
C ARG A 102 11.47 -14.07 23.29
N HIS A 103 11.39 -13.91 24.62
CA HIS A 103 12.21 -14.70 25.53
C HIS A 103 11.82 -16.19 25.46
N PRO A 104 12.78 -17.14 25.45
CA PRO A 104 12.48 -18.57 25.34
C PRO A 104 11.50 -19.10 26.40
N LEU A 105 11.63 -18.64 27.65
CA LEU A 105 10.68 -19.02 28.72
C LEU A 105 9.25 -18.55 28.43
N SER A 106 9.07 -17.40 27.79
CA SER A 106 7.74 -16.92 27.40
C SER A 106 7.15 -17.76 26.28
N ILE A 107 7.98 -18.27 25.36
CA ILE A 107 7.53 -19.18 24.30
C ILE A 107 7.00 -20.46 24.92
N VAL A 108 7.79 -21.10 25.78
CA VAL A 108 7.41 -22.36 26.45
C VAL A 108 6.20 -22.15 27.38
N ARG A 109 6.16 -21.06 28.16
CA ARG A 109 5.00 -20.72 29.00
C ARG A 109 3.73 -20.60 28.16
N ASN A 110 3.78 -19.89 27.04
CA ASN A 110 2.62 -19.68 26.19
C ASN A 110 2.16 -20.98 25.51
N GLU A 111 3.09 -21.85 25.11
CA GLU A 111 2.77 -23.17 24.56
C GLU A 111 2.03 -24.04 25.59
N ILE A 112 2.51 -24.08 26.83
CA ILE A 112 1.84 -24.80 27.93
C ILE A 112 0.43 -24.21 28.16
N ILE A 113 0.31 -22.88 28.27
CA ILE A 113 -0.99 -22.21 28.45
C ILE A 113 -1.94 -22.56 27.30
N GLU A 114 -1.46 -22.54 26.06
CA GLU A 114 -2.27 -22.84 24.88
C GLU A 114 -2.85 -24.27 24.94
N ILE A 115 -2.03 -25.26 25.29
CA ILE A 115 -2.46 -26.65 25.42
C ILE A 115 -3.59 -26.78 26.45
N PHE A 116 -3.43 -26.23 27.66
CA PHE A 116 -4.44 -26.34 28.71
C PHE A 116 -5.69 -25.48 28.45
N SER A 117 -5.55 -24.34 27.80
CA SER A 117 -6.70 -23.50 27.41
C SER A 117 -7.66 -24.22 26.46
N ARG A 118 -7.13 -25.05 25.55
CA ARG A 118 -7.93 -25.89 24.64
C ARG A 118 -8.70 -26.99 25.37
N LEU A 119 -8.27 -27.36 26.58
CA LEU A 119 -8.95 -28.32 27.45
C LEU A 119 -9.98 -27.63 28.38
N GLY A 120 -10.13 -26.31 28.30
CA GLY A 120 -11.09 -25.53 29.10
C GLY A 120 -10.53 -25.00 30.43
N TYR A 121 -9.23 -25.10 30.67
CA TYR A 121 -8.60 -24.48 31.84
C TYR A 121 -8.44 -22.97 31.65
N THR A 122 -8.46 -22.25 32.77
CA THR A 122 -8.23 -20.79 32.81
C THR A 122 -6.90 -20.49 33.49
N VAL A 123 -6.26 -19.39 33.09
CA VAL A 123 -5.01 -18.92 33.69
C VAL A 123 -5.34 -18.03 34.88
N SER A 124 -4.73 -18.30 36.02
CA SER A 124 -4.77 -17.44 37.21
C SER A 124 -3.36 -16.99 37.55
N ASP A 125 -3.19 -15.69 37.75
CA ASP A 125 -1.93 -15.08 38.21
C ASP A 125 -2.12 -14.56 39.64
N GLY A 126 -1.03 -14.50 40.41
CA GLY A 126 -1.03 -14.02 41.79
C GLY A 126 0.32 -13.42 42.18
N PRO A 127 0.42 -12.86 43.39
CA PRO A 127 1.60 -12.12 43.82
C PRO A 127 2.84 -13.02 43.95
N GLU A 128 4.02 -12.44 43.79
CA GLU A 128 5.30 -13.14 43.98
C GLU A 128 5.79 -13.11 45.43
N ILE A 129 5.27 -12.16 46.22
CA ILE A 129 5.48 -12.03 47.66
C ILE A 129 4.20 -12.50 48.33
N GLU A 130 4.32 -13.48 49.23
CA GLU A 130 3.19 -14.16 49.86
C GLU A 130 3.46 -14.34 51.36
N ASP A 131 2.39 -14.59 52.12
CA ASP A 131 2.49 -14.94 53.54
C ASP A 131 2.74 -16.45 53.75
N ASP A 132 3.15 -16.80 54.98
CA ASP A 132 3.34 -18.19 55.39
C ASP A 132 2.10 -19.07 55.17
N TRP A 133 0.91 -18.50 55.33
CA TRP A 133 -0.32 -19.28 55.28
C TRP A 133 -0.58 -19.82 53.88
N HIS A 134 -0.45 -18.98 52.85
CA HIS A 134 -0.71 -19.35 51.45
C HIS A 134 0.41 -20.22 50.85
N ILE A 135 1.68 -20.03 51.26
CA ILE A 135 2.78 -20.86 50.74
C ILE A 135 2.88 -22.20 51.48
N PHE A 136 2.57 -22.25 52.78
CA PHE A 136 2.84 -23.44 53.60
C PHE A 136 1.62 -23.98 54.33
N SER A 137 1.04 -23.19 55.24
CA SER A 137 0.07 -23.72 56.22
C SER A 137 -1.17 -24.30 55.53
N ALA A 138 -1.71 -23.63 54.52
CA ALA A 138 -2.88 -24.09 53.76
C ALA A 138 -2.60 -25.32 52.88
N LEU A 139 -1.33 -25.57 52.55
CA LEU A 139 -0.88 -26.74 51.79
C LEU A 139 -0.46 -27.90 52.71
N ASN A 140 -0.86 -27.87 53.98
CA ASN A 140 -0.59 -28.90 54.99
C ASN A 140 0.90 -29.04 55.34
N PHE A 141 1.67 -27.95 55.26
CA PHE A 141 3.02 -27.88 55.81
C PHE A 141 2.98 -27.20 57.19
N PRO A 142 3.02 -27.94 58.32
CA PRO A 142 3.13 -27.32 59.65
C PRO A 142 4.46 -26.57 59.85
N GLU A 143 4.55 -25.71 60.87
CA GLU A 143 5.74 -24.86 61.13
C GLU A 143 7.06 -25.64 61.21
N GLU A 144 7.06 -26.82 61.82
CA GLU A 144 8.26 -27.67 61.92
C GLU A 144 8.43 -28.66 60.76
N HIS A 145 7.72 -28.46 59.65
CA HIS A 145 7.82 -29.36 58.51
C HIS A 145 9.16 -29.18 57.79
N PRO A 146 9.97 -30.23 57.60
CA PRO A 146 11.28 -30.13 56.94
C PRO A 146 11.23 -29.49 55.55
N ALA A 147 10.12 -29.66 54.83
CA ALA A 147 9.94 -29.02 53.52
C ALA A 147 9.92 -27.48 53.56
N ARG A 148 9.60 -26.83 54.69
CA ARG A 148 9.72 -25.38 54.84
C ARG A 148 11.18 -24.92 54.77
N ASP A 149 12.07 -25.72 55.36
CA ASP A 149 13.52 -25.50 55.33
C ASP A 149 14.16 -25.99 54.02
N MET A 150 13.65 -27.07 53.41
CA MET A 150 14.20 -27.63 52.16
C MET A 150 13.97 -26.75 50.93
N GLN A 151 13.02 -25.83 50.97
CA GLN A 151 12.69 -24.99 49.81
C GLN A 151 13.60 -23.77 49.63
N ASP A 152 14.66 -23.62 50.44
CA ASP A 152 15.57 -22.46 50.41
C ASP A 152 14.80 -21.13 50.32
N THR A 153 13.76 -21.01 51.16
CA THR A 153 12.77 -19.94 51.10
C THR A 153 13.40 -18.59 51.45
N PHE A 154 13.19 -17.59 50.59
CA PHE A 154 13.64 -16.22 50.82
C PHE A 154 12.61 -15.45 51.65
N PHE A 155 12.82 -15.40 52.96
CA PHE A 155 12.03 -14.57 53.87
C PHE A 155 12.44 -13.10 53.78
N ILE A 156 11.45 -12.22 53.64
CA ILE A 156 11.65 -10.76 53.57
C ILE A 156 11.29 -10.04 54.87
N GLU A 157 10.38 -10.61 55.66
CA GLU A 157 9.97 -10.10 56.98
C GLU A 157 9.65 -11.27 57.91
N LYS A 158 9.87 -11.09 59.22
CA LYS A 158 9.50 -12.06 60.26
C LYS A 158 8.51 -11.44 61.24
N GLY A 159 7.40 -12.14 61.49
CA GLY A 159 6.32 -11.75 62.42
C GLY A 159 5.40 -10.60 61.95
N PRO A 160 4.50 -10.79 60.97
CA PRO A 160 4.14 -12.03 60.27
C PRO A 160 5.20 -12.46 59.25
N ASP A 161 5.30 -13.77 59.01
CA ASP A 161 6.29 -14.30 58.08
C ASP A 161 5.83 -14.06 56.63
N ILE A 162 6.65 -13.30 55.90
CA ILE A 162 6.43 -12.95 54.50
C ILE A 162 7.64 -13.42 53.70
N ALA A 163 7.40 -14.09 52.57
CA ALA A 163 8.43 -14.70 51.75
C ALA A 163 8.18 -14.51 50.25
N LEU A 164 9.25 -14.65 49.45
CA LEU A 164 9.11 -14.87 48.01
C LEU A 164 8.56 -16.29 47.79
N ARG A 165 7.50 -16.41 46.99
CA ARG A 165 6.88 -17.71 46.72
C ARG A 165 7.87 -18.68 46.07
N THR A 166 7.90 -19.90 46.59
CA THR A 166 8.74 -21.00 46.08
C THR A 166 8.04 -21.77 44.95
N HIS A 167 6.72 -21.69 44.91
CA HIS A 167 5.84 -22.30 43.92
C HIS A 167 4.55 -21.49 43.75
N THR A 168 3.81 -21.71 42.66
CA THR A 168 2.55 -21.01 42.35
C THR A 168 1.31 -21.64 42.98
N SER A 169 1.47 -22.61 43.89
CA SER A 169 0.36 -23.27 44.59
C SER A 169 -0.46 -22.31 45.48
N SER A 170 0.12 -21.17 45.90
CA SER A 170 -0.59 -20.16 46.71
C SER A 170 -1.86 -19.64 46.03
N ILE A 171 -1.87 -19.61 44.69
CA ILE A 171 -3.00 -19.15 43.87
C ILE A 171 -4.16 -20.17 43.86
N GLN A 172 -3.90 -21.42 44.24
CA GLN A 172 -4.89 -22.50 44.21
C GLN A 172 -5.67 -22.65 45.53
N VAL A 173 -5.27 -21.89 46.56
CA VAL A 173 -5.82 -21.91 47.91
C VAL A 173 -6.88 -20.82 48.08
#